data_AF-A0A2I0XIT6-F1
#
_entry.id   AF-A0A2I0XIT6-F1
#
_cell.length_a   1.000
_cell.length_b   1.000
_cell.length_c   1.000
_cell.angle_alpha   90.00
_cell.angle_beta   90.00
_cell.angle_gamma   90.00
#
_symmetry.space_group_name_H-M   'P 1'
#
loop_
_entity.id
_entity.type
_entity.pdbx_description
1 polymer ?
#
loop_
_entity_poly.entity_id
_entity_poly.type
_entity_poly.pdbx_seq_one_letter_code
_entity_poly.pdbx_strand_id
1 'polypeptide(L)'
;MLAGAALVSPGSNYWWPSFPKNLSIDAYRSRLAQDQWAIRVAHYAPSLTYWWNTQKWFPPLSVIAGSTNILSDKDKELLPKILARKQYQAQVRQQGEFYSLHRDLIVAYCSWEFDPMDLKNPFPDSKGSVHLWHGAQDQAVNVSLSRYISQKLPWVQYHEVPDGGHFFPHADGMSDTIVKALVLGDQ
;
A
#
# COMPACT_ATOMS: atom_id res chain seq x y z
N MET A 1 6.28 -12.61 22.59
CA MET A 1 6.71 -12.74 21.18
C MET A 1 5.59 -12.23 20.31
N LEU A 2 5.88 -11.63 19.15
CA LEU A 2 4.86 -11.24 18.17
C LEU A 2 4.29 -12.50 17.51
N ALA A 3 2.97 -12.55 17.31
CA ALA A 3 2.31 -13.64 16.58
C ALA A 3 2.63 -13.62 15.08
N GLY A 4 3.01 -12.46 14.55
CA GLY A 4 3.30 -12.30 13.13
C GLY A 4 3.21 -10.83 12.68
N ALA A 5 3.13 -10.63 11.37
CA ALA A 5 2.76 -9.36 10.76
C ALA A 5 1.80 -9.59 9.58
N ALA A 6 0.84 -8.70 9.38
CA ALA A 6 -0.03 -8.71 8.20
C ALA A 6 0.08 -7.36 7.48
N LEU A 7 0.57 -7.40 6.23
CA LEU A 7 0.56 -6.27 5.31
C LEU A 7 -0.71 -6.34 4.48
N VAL A 8 -1.42 -5.22 4.35
CA VAL A 8 -2.74 -5.17 3.71
C VAL A 8 -2.75 -4.06 2.67
N SER A 9 -2.97 -4.41 1.41
CA SER A 9 -2.85 -3.52 0.24
C SER A 9 -1.57 -2.67 0.26
N PRO A 10 -0.37 -3.22 0.54
CA PRO A 10 0.80 -2.39 0.79
C PRO A 10 1.30 -1.72 -0.49
N GLY A 11 1.57 -0.42 -0.40
CA GLY A 11 2.38 0.28 -1.40
C GLY A 11 3.74 -0.39 -1.56
N SER A 12 4.22 -0.47 -2.80
CA SER A 12 5.55 -1.02 -3.12
C SER A 12 6.41 0.07 -3.75
N ASN A 13 7.69 0.11 -3.38
CA ASN A 13 8.62 1.07 -3.94
C ASN A 13 9.12 0.59 -5.31
N TYR A 14 8.84 1.36 -6.36
CA TYR A 14 9.20 1.01 -7.75
C TYR A 14 10.71 0.98 -8.01
N TRP A 15 11.51 1.52 -7.11
CA TRP A 15 12.96 1.60 -7.20
C TRP A 15 13.71 0.52 -6.42
N TRP A 16 13.01 -0.44 -5.78
CA TRP A 16 13.70 -1.58 -5.16
C TRP A 16 14.43 -2.41 -6.23
N PRO A 17 15.74 -2.68 -6.06
CA PRO A 17 16.59 -3.29 -7.09
C PRO A 17 16.22 -4.74 -7.41
N SER A 18 15.59 -5.47 -6.50
CA SER A 18 15.19 -6.86 -6.71
C SER A 18 13.98 -7.02 -7.63
N PHE A 19 13.24 -5.95 -7.92
CA PHE A 19 12.20 -6.01 -8.93
C PHE A 19 12.81 -6.06 -10.34
N PRO A 20 12.29 -6.92 -11.24
CA PRO A 20 12.58 -6.82 -12.66
C PRO A 20 12.21 -5.44 -13.17
N LYS A 21 13.13 -4.78 -13.88
CA LYS A 21 12.92 -3.39 -14.33
C LYS A 21 11.65 -3.22 -15.17
N ASN A 22 11.32 -4.19 -16.01
CA ASN A 22 10.08 -4.16 -16.79
C ASN A 22 8.85 -4.18 -15.87
N LEU A 23 8.82 -5.07 -14.88
CA LEU A 23 7.72 -5.19 -13.93
C LEU A 23 7.52 -3.88 -13.14
N SER A 24 8.58 -3.31 -12.57
CA SER A 24 8.46 -2.07 -11.79
C SER A 24 8.08 -0.86 -12.65
N ILE A 25 8.61 -0.77 -13.88
CA ILE A 25 8.24 0.28 -14.84
C ILE A 25 6.78 0.16 -15.26
N ASP A 26 6.30 -1.05 -15.57
CA ASP A 26 4.92 -1.26 -16.00
C ASP A 26 3.93 -0.97 -14.86
N ALA A 27 4.23 -1.43 -13.65
CA ALA A 27 3.45 -1.13 -12.45
C ALA A 27 3.42 0.37 -12.11
N TYR A 28 4.53 1.09 -12.34
CA TYR A 28 4.60 2.54 -12.17
C TYR A 28 3.81 3.28 -13.26
N ARG A 29 3.97 2.88 -14.53
CA ARG A 29 3.30 3.51 -15.68
C ARG A 29 1.79 3.28 -15.71
N SER A 30 1.30 2.23 -15.06
CA SER A 30 -0.15 1.99 -14.95
C SER A 30 -0.86 3.00 -14.04
N ARG A 31 -0.13 3.83 -13.28
CA ARG A 31 -0.67 4.85 -12.38
C ARG A 31 -1.10 6.10 -13.16
N LEU A 32 -1.97 6.89 -12.55
CA LEU A 32 -2.34 8.22 -13.08
C LEU A 32 -1.10 9.09 -13.29
N ALA A 33 -1.09 9.92 -14.33
CA ALA A 33 0.06 10.79 -14.63
C ALA A 33 0.43 11.71 -13.44
N GLN A 34 -0.58 12.20 -12.69
CA GLN A 34 -0.34 12.99 -11.48
C GLN A 34 0.38 12.20 -10.38
N ASP A 35 0.06 10.91 -10.23
CA ASP A 35 0.65 10.04 -9.21
C ASP A 35 2.09 9.72 -9.58
N GLN A 36 2.33 9.43 -10.86
CA GLN A 36 3.68 9.26 -11.41
C GLN A 36 4.58 10.44 -11.03
N TRP A 37 4.13 11.68 -11.27
CA TRP A 37 4.91 12.86 -10.90
C TRP A 37 5.07 13.04 -9.38
N ALA A 38 3.99 12.93 -8.60
CA ALA A 38 4.03 13.10 -7.16
C ALA A 38 4.98 12.08 -6.49
N ILE A 39 4.96 10.83 -6.95
CA ILE A 39 5.83 9.76 -6.47
C ILE A 39 7.29 10.01 -6.89
N ARG A 40 7.55 10.52 -8.10
CA ARG A 40 8.91 10.93 -8.51
C ARG A 40 9.45 12.05 -7.65
N VAL A 41 8.63 13.03 -7.28
CA VAL A 41 9.07 14.09 -6.36
C VAL A 41 9.41 13.49 -5.00
N ALA A 42 8.57 12.62 -4.46
CA ALA A 42 8.84 11.93 -3.19
C ALA A 42 10.16 11.14 -3.22
N HIS A 43 10.47 10.51 -4.35
CA HIS A 43 11.70 9.73 -4.52
C HIS A 43 12.96 10.59 -4.72
N TYR A 44 12.94 11.50 -5.71
CA TYR A 44 14.14 12.24 -6.14
C TYR A 44 14.35 13.57 -5.41
N ALA A 45 13.30 14.17 -4.86
CA ALA A 45 13.34 15.47 -4.19
C ALA A 45 12.42 15.49 -2.96
N PRO A 46 12.64 14.62 -1.96
CA PRO A 46 11.71 14.40 -0.85
C PRO A 46 11.38 15.69 -0.07
N SER A 47 12.31 16.65 0.02
CA SER A 47 12.08 17.95 0.65
C SER A 47 10.98 18.79 -0.02
N LEU A 48 10.72 18.56 -1.31
CA LEU A 48 9.67 19.22 -2.09
C LEU A 48 8.33 18.48 -2.07
N THR A 49 8.23 17.32 -1.41
CA THR A 49 7.00 16.51 -1.41
C THR A 49 5.80 17.28 -0.86
N TYR A 50 6.00 18.05 0.21
CA TYR A 50 4.94 18.88 0.78
C TYR A 50 4.54 20.02 -0.14
N TRP A 51 5.53 20.71 -0.69
CA TRP A 51 5.29 21.78 -1.64
C TRP A 51 4.49 21.26 -2.85
N TRP A 52 4.92 20.14 -3.45
CA TRP A 52 4.25 19.54 -4.61
C TRP A 52 2.78 19.21 -4.34
N ASN A 53 2.50 18.53 -3.21
CA ASN A 53 1.15 18.06 -2.89
C ASN A 53 0.20 19.16 -2.36
N THR A 54 0.67 20.39 -2.22
CA THR A 54 -0.15 21.55 -1.78
C THR A 54 -0.35 22.60 -2.87
N GLN A 55 0.17 22.36 -4.08
CA GLN A 55 -0.01 23.28 -5.21
C GLN A 55 -1.44 23.28 -5.74
N LYS A 56 -1.87 24.43 -6.29
CA LYS A 56 -3.20 24.61 -6.90
C LYS A 56 -3.20 24.50 -8.43
N TRP A 57 -2.04 24.58 -9.08
CA TRP A 57 -1.94 24.62 -10.54
C TRP A 57 -1.90 23.24 -11.19
N PHE A 58 -1.66 22.19 -10.40
CA PHE A 58 -1.68 20.81 -10.84
C PHE A 58 -2.18 19.91 -9.70
N PRO A 59 -2.75 18.74 -10.01
CA PRO A 59 -3.30 17.86 -8.99
C PRO A 59 -2.20 17.25 -8.10
N PRO A 60 -2.46 17.07 -6.79
CA PRO A 60 -1.58 16.31 -5.90
C PRO A 60 -1.74 14.80 -6.17
N LEU A 61 -1.04 13.98 -5.39
CA LEU A 61 -1.26 12.53 -5.37
C LEU A 61 -2.76 12.22 -5.21
N SER A 62 -3.31 11.34 -6.05
CA SER A 62 -4.72 10.98 -6.11
C SER A 62 -5.31 10.53 -4.76
N VAL A 63 -4.54 9.77 -3.98
CA VAL A 63 -4.92 9.33 -2.62
C VAL A 63 -5.07 10.52 -1.67
N ILE A 64 -4.15 11.49 -1.72
CA ILE A 64 -4.22 12.73 -0.92
C ILE A 64 -5.41 13.59 -1.39
N ALA A 65 -5.65 13.64 -2.71
CA ALA A 65 -6.79 14.34 -3.31
C ALA A 65 -8.14 13.69 -3.00
N GLY A 66 -8.17 12.44 -2.50
CA GLY A 66 -9.39 11.66 -2.33
C GLY A 66 -10.08 11.34 -3.67
N SER A 67 -9.31 11.15 -4.73
CA SER A 67 -9.83 10.86 -6.07
C SER A 67 -10.52 9.50 -6.12
N THR A 68 -11.67 9.43 -6.79
CA THR A 68 -12.37 8.17 -7.05
C THR A 68 -11.86 7.44 -8.30
N ASN A 69 -10.96 8.06 -9.07
CA ASN A 69 -10.41 7.48 -10.30
C ASN A 69 -9.43 6.33 -10.05
N ILE A 70 -9.00 6.14 -8.81
CA ILE A 70 -8.13 5.04 -8.37
C ILE A 70 -8.92 3.90 -7.70
N LEU A 71 -10.24 3.92 -7.80
CA LEU A 71 -11.13 2.97 -7.14
C LEU A 71 -11.70 1.98 -8.15
N SER A 72 -11.56 0.70 -7.83
CA SER A 72 -12.30 -0.37 -8.51
C SER A 72 -13.81 -0.22 -8.29
N ASP A 73 -14.61 -0.99 -9.02
CA ASP A 73 -16.06 -0.98 -8.81
C ASP A 73 -16.44 -1.51 -7.42
N LYS A 74 -15.70 -2.49 -6.90
CA LYS A 74 -15.87 -2.97 -5.53
C LYS A 74 -15.46 -1.96 -4.46
N ASP A 75 -14.44 -1.14 -4.72
CA ASP A 75 -14.11 -0.02 -3.82
C ASP A 75 -15.23 1.03 -3.77
N LYS A 76 -15.89 1.29 -4.90
CA LYS A 76 -17.01 2.24 -4.98
C LYS A 76 -18.21 1.77 -4.17
N GLU A 77 -18.52 0.48 -4.16
CA GLU A 77 -19.55 -0.12 -3.31
C GLU A 77 -19.28 0.13 -1.81
N LEU A 78 -18.00 0.24 -1.42
CA LEU A 78 -17.57 0.45 -0.03
C LEU A 78 -17.50 1.93 0.38
N LEU A 79 -17.70 2.87 -0.55
CA LEU A 79 -17.60 4.31 -0.27
C LEU A 79 -18.44 4.78 0.93
N PRO A 80 -19.69 4.34 1.15
CA PRO A 80 -20.44 4.76 2.33
C PRO A 80 -19.72 4.43 3.65
N LYS A 81 -19.10 3.24 3.76
CA LYS A 81 -18.34 2.83 4.94
C LYS A 81 -17.06 3.66 5.10
N ILE A 82 -16.37 3.92 4.00
CA ILE A 82 -15.13 4.72 4.00
C ILE A 82 -15.42 6.17 4.38
N LEU A 83 -16.46 6.76 3.80
CA LEU A 83 -16.88 8.13 4.08
C LEU A 83 -17.33 8.29 5.53
N ALA A 84 -17.98 7.28 6.13
CA ALA A 84 -18.31 7.29 7.55
C ALA A 84 -17.06 7.38 8.44
N ARG A 85 -15.90 6.91 7.98
CA ARG A 85 -14.62 7.05 8.72
C ARG A 85 -14.04 8.45 8.68
N LYS A 86 -14.53 9.37 7.83
CA LYS A 86 -14.08 10.78 7.81
C LYS A 86 -14.28 11.48 9.15
N GLN A 87 -15.21 11.00 9.99
CA GLN A 87 -15.36 11.50 11.37
C GLN A 87 -14.07 11.38 12.21
N TYR A 88 -13.17 10.45 11.85
CA TYR A 88 -11.88 10.25 12.53
C TYR A 88 -10.73 11.01 11.87
N GLN A 89 -10.98 11.84 10.85
CA GLN A 89 -9.92 12.48 10.08
C GLN A 89 -9.04 13.41 10.93
N ALA A 90 -9.62 14.09 11.93
CA ALA A 90 -8.86 14.94 12.84
C ALA A 90 -7.85 14.14 13.68
N GLN A 91 -8.23 12.95 14.14
CA GLN A 91 -7.39 12.04 14.90
C GLN A 91 -6.32 11.42 14.01
N VAL A 92 -6.67 10.98 12.80
CA VAL A 92 -5.72 10.44 11.81
C VAL A 92 -4.66 11.47 11.44
N ARG A 93 -5.04 12.76 11.34
CA ARG A 93 -4.13 13.87 10.99
C ARG A 93 -3.68 14.70 12.19
N GLN A 94 -3.71 14.15 13.41
CA GLN A 94 -3.41 14.91 14.63
C GLN A 94 -1.99 15.50 14.67
N GLN A 95 -1.06 14.93 13.89
CA GLN A 95 0.31 15.42 13.77
C GLN A 95 0.49 16.46 12.65
N GLY A 96 -0.61 16.85 11.98
CA GLY A 96 -0.61 17.72 10.80
C GLY A 96 -0.38 16.98 9.48
N GLU A 97 -0.75 17.61 8.37
CA GLU A 97 -0.74 16.95 7.04
C GLU A 97 0.66 16.51 6.60
N PHE A 98 1.69 17.28 6.95
CA PHE A 98 3.06 16.92 6.64
C PHE A 98 3.42 15.55 7.23
N TYR A 99 3.24 15.38 8.55
CA TYR A 99 3.65 14.18 9.24
C TYR A 99 2.72 12.99 8.99
N SER A 100 1.42 13.24 8.79
CA SER A 100 0.42 12.19 8.62
C SER A 100 0.18 11.75 7.17
N LEU A 101 0.70 12.47 6.17
CA LEU A 101 0.51 12.11 4.75
C LEU A 101 1.80 12.19 3.95
N HIS A 102 2.48 13.34 4.01
CA HIS A 102 3.58 13.62 3.09
C HIS A 102 4.87 12.95 3.52
N ARG A 103 5.09 12.81 4.83
CA ARG A 103 6.16 11.99 5.39
C ARG A 103 5.96 10.52 5.05
N ASP A 104 4.73 9.99 5.16
CA ASP A 104 4.43 8.61 4.76
C ASP A 104 4.70 8.39 3.28
N LEU A 105 4.35 9.35 2.43
CA LEU A 105 4.67 9.31 1.00
C LEU A 105 6.18 9.32 0.75
N ILE A 106 6.94 10.13 1.48
CA ILE A 106 8.42 10.14 1.42
C ILE A 106 8.94 8.77 1.84
N VAL A 107 8.52 8.23 2.98
CA VAL A 107 9.00 6.92 3.47
C VAL A 107 8.65 5.80 2.50
N ALA A 108 7.46 5.82 1.90
CA ALA A 108 7.03 4.79 0.94
C ALA A 108 7.93 4.75 -0.32
N TYR A 109 8.43 5.89 -0.79
CA TYR A 109 9.12 5.99 -2.08
C TYR A 109 10.53 6.57 -2.03
N CYS A 110 11.10 6.87 -0.86
CA CYS A 110 12.49 7.32 -0.75
C CYS A 110 13.46 6.21 -1.20
N SER A 111 14.74 6.58 -1.32
CA SER A 111 15.79 5.57 -1.47
C SER A 111 15.97 4.85 -0.13
N TRP A 112 15.66 3.55 -0.11
CA TRP A 112 15.90 2.69 1.04
C TRP A 112 17.31 2.09 0.96
N GLU A 113 17.96 1.95 2.11
CA GLU A 113 19.26 1.28 2.24
C GLU A 113 19.12 -0.26 2.24
N PHE A 114 17.89 -0.78 2.19
CA PHE A 114 17.61 -2.20 2.09
C PHE A 114 16.54 -2.50 1.03
N ASP A 115 16.55 -3.73 0.54
CA ASP A 115 15.51 -4.31 -0.29
C ASP A 115 14.70 -5.31 0.54
N PRO A 116 13.36 -5.19 0.61
CA PRO A 116 12.54 -6.13 1.38
C PRO A 116 12.62 -7.57 0.85
N MET A 117 12.98 -7.79 -0.41
CA MET A 117 13.14 -9.13 -0.99
C MET A 117 14.44 -9.83 -0.57
N ASP A 118 15.37 -9.11 0.06
CA ASP A 118 16.59 -9.69 0.66
C ASP A 118 16.38 -10.15 2.13
N LEU A 119 15.19 -9.89 2.69
CA LEU A 119 14.89 -10.24 4.07
C LEU A 119 14.79 -11.75 4.26
N LYS A 120 15.45 -12.24 5.31
CA LYS A 120 15.30 -13.61 5.80
C LYS A 120 14.00 -13.74 6.58
N ASN A 121 13.46 -14.97 6.63
CA ASN A 121 12.28 -15.27 7.44
C ASN A 121 12.51 -14.82 8.90
N PRO A 122 11.73 -13.85 9.42
CA PRO A 122 11.87 -13.38 10.79
C PRO A 122 11.34 -14.38 11.83
N PHE A 123 10.62 -15.44 11.40
CA PHE A 123 10.05 -16.49 12.23
C PHE A 123 10.57 -17.88 11.83
N PRO A 124 11.86 -18.20 12.05
CA PRO A 124 12.44 -19.48 11.63
C PRO A 124 11.87 -20.69 12.39
N ASP A 125 11.40 -20.49 13.63
CA ASP A 125 10.80 -21.53 14.47
C ASP A 125 9.30 -21.76 14.20
N SER A 126 8.74 -21.14 13.16
CA SER A 126 7.29 -21.17 12.85
C SER A 126 6.39 -20.68 13.99
N LYS A 127 6.94 -19.90 14.93
CA LYS A 127 6.22 -19.28 16.06
C LYS A 127 5.46 -18.01 15.65
N GLY A 128 5.55 -17.64 14.38
CA GLY A 128 4.79 -16.55 13.79
C GLY A 128 4.84 -16.59 12.26
N SER A 129 4.04 -15.74 11.64
CA SER A 129 3.86 -15.70 10.19
C SER A 129 3.89 -14.27 9.66
N VAL A 130 4.22 -14.12 8.39
CA VAL A 130 4.04 -12.85 7.68
C VAL A 130 3.02 -13.05 6.57
N HIS A 131 1.94 -12.28 6.62
CA HIS A 131 0.87 -12.32 5.64
C HIS A 131 0.94 -11.08 4.74
N LEU A 132 0.68 -11.29 3.45
CA LEU A 132 0.57 -10.22 2.45
C LEU A 132 -0.79 -10.34 1.77
N TRP A 133 -1.70 -9.44 2.12
CA TRP A 133 -3.04 -9.38 1.55
C TRP A 133 -3.14 -8.30 0.48
N HIS A 134 -3.71 -8.62 -0.68
CA HIS A 134 -3.87 -7.66 -1.77
C HIS A 134 -5.14 -7.92 -2.59
N GLY A 135 -5.87 -6.87 -2.97
CA GLY A 135 -6.99 -6.97 -3.89
C GLY A 135 -6.53 -7.16 -5.34
N ALA A 136 -7.03 -8.16 -6.05
CA ALA A 136 -6.65 -8.39 -7.45
C ALA A 136 -7.08 -7.25 -8.39
N GLN A 137 -8.07 -6.46 -7.99
CA GLN A 137 -8.59 -5.29 -8.72
C GLN A 137 -8.10 -3.96 -8.10
N ASP A 138 -7.07 -3.98 -7.25
CA ASP A 138 -6.51 -2.76 -6.68
C ASP A 138 -5.97 -1.83 -7.79
N GLN A 139 -6.60 -0.67 -7.94
CA GLN A 139 -6.22 0.37 -8.90
C GLN A 139 -5.36 1.47 -8.27
N ALA A 140 -5.28 1.52 -6.93
CA ALA A 140 -4.44 2.46 -6.19
C ALA A 140 -3.02 1.91 -6.01
N VAL A 141 -2.83 0.59 -5.92
CA VAL A 141 -1.53 -0.06 -5.88
C VAL A 141 -1.59 -1.28 -6.79
N ASN A 142 -0.63 -1.40 -7.70
CA ASN A 142 -0.65 -2.50 -8.65
C ASN A 142 -0.26 -3.83 -7.97
N VAL A 143 -1.19 -4.78 -7.93
CA VAL A 143 -1.03 -6.11 -7.30
C VAL A 143 0.15 -6.93 -7.84
N SER A 144 0.62 -6.64 -9.06
CA SER A 144 1.73 -7.38 -9.69
C SER A 144 3.02 -7.36 -8.86
N LEU A 145 3.28 -6.27 -8.12
CA LEU A 145 4.46 -6.17 -7.26
C LEU A 145 4.33 -7.08 -6.03
N SER A 146 3.15 -7.17 -5.43
CA SER A 146 2.89 -8.10 -4.32
C SER A 146 2.97 -9.56 -4.76
N ARG A 147 2.47 -9.90 -5.95
CA ARG A 147 2.64 -11.24 -6.55
C ARG A 147 4.12 -11.60 -6.72
N TYR A 148 4.96 -10.65 -7.12
CA TYR A 148 6.39 -10.90 -7.28
C TYR A 148 7.10 -11.03 -5.94
N ILE A 149 6.78 -10.18 -4.95
CA ILE A 149 7.33 -10.26 -3.59
C ILE A 149 7.05 -11.65 -2.99
N SER A 150 5.83 -12.16 -3.10
CA SER A 150 5.49 -13.47 -2.53
C SER A 150 6.20 -14.65 -3.21
N GLN A 151 6.48 -14.55 -4.51
CA GLN A 151 7.32 -15.52 -5.21
C GLN A 151 8.78 -15.49 -4.74
N LYS A 152 9.30 -14.31 -4.40
CA LYS A 152 10.68 -14.13 -3.92
C LYS A 152 10.88 -14.49 -2.46
N LEU A 153 9.86 -14.25 -1.64
CA LEU A 153 9.88 -14.49 -0.20
C LEU A 153 8.91 -15.65 0.11
N PRO A 154 9.32 -16.92 -0.05
CA PRO A 154 8.43 -18.07 0.14
C PRO A 154 7.91 -18.23 1.58
N TRP A 155 8.50 -17.51 2.53
CA TRP A 155 8.03 -17.44 3.91
C TRP A 155 6.88 -16.44 4.12
N VAL A 156 6.55 -15.63 3.12
CA VAL A 156 5.37 -14.74 3.12
C VAL A 156 4.16 -15.54 2.65
N GLN A 157 3.12 -15.58 3.47
CA GLN A 157 1.82 -16.14 3.13
C GLN A 157 1.04 -15.10 2.32
N TYR A 158 0.87 -15.35 1.02
CA TYR A 158 0.21 -14.43 0.11
C TYR A 158 -1.28 -14.74 -0.04
N HIS A 159 -2.09 -13.71 0.16
CA HIS A 159 -3.55 -13.77 0.12
C HIS A 159 -4.04 -12.76 -0.91
N GLU A 160 -4.46 -13.25 -2.08
CA GLU A 160 -5.05 -12.40 -3.11
C GLU A 160 -6.57 -12.48 -3.05
N VAL A 161 -7.24 -11.32 -2.98
CA VAL A 161 -8.70 -11.23 -2.95
C VAL A 161 -9.21 -11.00 -4.38
N PRO A 162 -9.83 -12.00 -5.05
CA PRO A 162 -10.07 -11.95 -6.49
C PRO A 162 -10.92 -10.77 -6.97
N ASP A 163 -11.93 -10.38 -6.19
CA ASP A 163 -12.78 -9.22 -6.50
C ASP A 163 -12.41 -7.99 -5.66
N GLY A 164 -11.34 -8.07 -4.86
CA GLY A 164 -10.95 -7.00 -3.96
C GLY A 164 -10.30 -5.85 -4.70
N GLY A 165 -10.76 -4.63 -4.42
CA GLY A 165 -10.02 -3.39 -4.70
C GLY A 165 -9.08 -3.00 -3.56
N HIS A 166 -8.59 -1.76 -3.54
CA HIS A 166 -7.68 -1.29 -2.48
C HIS A 166 -8.33 -1.33 -1.09
N PHE A 167 -9.63 -1.08 -1.03
CA PHE A 167 -10.44 -0.95 0.18
C PHE A 167 -11.14 -2.25 0.58
N PHE A 168 -10.76 -3.40 0.00
CA PHE A 168 -11.26 -4.71 0.43
C PHE A 168 -11.24 -4.96 1.95
N PRO A 169 -10.33 -4.39 2.79
CA PRO A 169 -10.35 -4.61 4.24
C PRO A 169 -11.61 -4.05 4.93
N HIS A 170 -12.34 -3.15 4.25
CA HIS A 170 -13.61 -2.58 4.72
C HIS A 170 -14.85 -3.38 4.29
N ALA A 171 -14.69 -4.43 3.48
CA ALA A 171 -15.77 -5.37 3.19
C ALA A 171 -16.19 -6.14 4.45
N ASP A 172 -17.45 -6.59 4.49
CA ASP A 172 -17.99 -7.27 5.68
C ASP A 172 -17.21 -8.56 5.98
N GLY A 173 -16.81 -8.71 7.24
CA GLY A 173 -16.02 -9.84 7.73
C GLY A 173 -14.52 -9.80 7.37
N MET A 174 -14.08 -8.95 6.44
CA MET A 174 -12.71 -9.02 5.93
C MET A 174 -11.65 -8.65 6.98
N SER A 175 -11.89 -7.60 7.77
CA SER A 175 -11.00 -7.25 8.88
C SER A 175 -10.83 -8.39 9.88
N ASP A 176 -11.93 -9.07 10.23
CA ASP A 176 -11.90 -10.22 11.13
C ASP A 176 -11.15 -11.40 10.52
N THR A 177 -11.35 -11.66 9.22
CA THR A 177 -10.63 -12.71 8.48
C THR A 177 -9.12 -12.46 8.49
N ILE A 178 -8.67 -11.24 8.17
CA ILE A 178 -7.25 -10.87 8.18
C ILE A 178 -6.64 -11.05 9.58
N VAL A 179 -7.33 -10.56 10.62
CA VAL A 179 -6.85 -10.67 12.01
C VAL A 179 -6.83 -12.13 12.48
N LYS A 180 -7.85 -12.92 12.14
CA LYS A 180 -7.88 -14.36 12.47
C LYS A 180 -6.75 -15.10 11.78
N ALA A 181 -6.50 -14.87 10.50
CA ALA A 181 -5.38 -15.49 9.79
C ALA A 181 -4.04 -15.16 10.47
N LEU A 182 -3.83 -13.90 10.88
CA LEU A 182 -2.62 -13.48 11.59
C LEU A 182 -2.45 -14.14 12.97
N VAL A 183 -3.53 -14.28 13.74
CA VAL A 183 -3.46 -14.71 15.16
C VAL A 183 -3.63 -16.22 15.33
N LEU A 184 -4.41 -16.86 14.47
CA LEU A 184 -4.75 -18.28 14.53
C LEU A 184 -4.00 -19.12 13.48
N GLY A 185 -3.41 -18.48 12.48
CA GLY A 185 -2.86 -19.13 11.29
C GLY A 185 -3.95 -19.51 10.28
N ASP A 186 -3.51 -20.07 9.14
CA ASP A 186 -4.40 -20.66 8.15
C ASP A 186 -4.90 -22.03 8.69
N GLN A 187 -6.14 -22.09 9.18
CA GLN A 187 -6.86 -23.33 9.50
C GLN A 187 -7.71 -23.79 8.32
#